data_AF-A0A353ZXU6-F1
#
_entry.id   AF-A0A353ZXU6-F1
#
_cell.length_a   1.000
_cell.length_b   1.000
_cell.length_c   1.000
_cell.angle_alpha   90.00
_cell.angle_beta   90.00
_cell.angle_gamma   90.00
#
_symmetry.space_group_name_H-M   'P 1'
#
loop_
_entity.id
_entity.type
_entity.pdbx_description
1 polymer ?
#
loop_
_entity_poly.entity_id
_entity_poly.type
_entity_poly.pdbx_seq_one_letter_code
_entity_poly.pdbx_strand_id
1 'polypeptide(L)' 'MSVPPASPGSSPATKTARQARITAILTGESVRSQAELAALLADDGVQVTQATLSRDL' A
#
# COMPACT_ATOMS: atom_id res chain seq x y z
N MET A 1 -17.65 12.91 21.99
CA MET A 1 -17.75 11.96 20.86
C MET A 1 -16.96 12.57 19.71
N SER A 2 -15.91 12.00 19.15
CA SER A 2 -15.35 10.66 19.27
C SER A 2 -13.85 10.75 18.99
N VAL A 3 -13.05 10.01 19.75
CA VAL A 3 -11.62 9.78 19.49
C VAL A 3 -11.54 8.76 18.35
N PRO A 4 -10.82 9.00 17.24
CA PRO A 4 -10.47 7.93 16.32
C PRO A 4 -9.30 7.11 16.92
N PRO A 5 -9.28 5.77 16.77
CA PRO A 5 -8.15 4.96 17.20
C PRO A 5 -6.97 5.20 16.25
N ALA A 6 -5.92 5.86 16.75
CA ALA A 6 -4.62 5.82 16.12
C ALA A 6 -3.98 4.46 16.43
N SER A 7 -4.17 3.49 15.54
CA SER A 7 -3.25 2.37 15.41
C SER A 7 -3.20 2.00 13.94
N PRO A 8 -2.03 2.18 13.33
CA PRO A 8 -1.39 0.99 12.80
C PRO A 8 0.10 1.02 13.13
N GLY A 9 0.49 0.13 14.04
CA GLY A 9 1.86 -0.39 14.04
C GLY A 9 2.04 -1.32 12.84
N SER A 10 1.97 -0.79 11.62
CA SER A 10 2.48 -1.50 10.44
C SER A 10 3.96 -1.18 10.36
N SER A 11 4.80 -2.12 10.79
CA SER A 11 6.24 -2.05 10.58
C SER A 11 6.53 -1.58 9.15
N PRO A 12 7.47 -0.65 8.93
CA PRO A 12 7.74 -0.14 7.60
C PRO A 12 8.19 -1.32 6.72
N ALA A 13 7.33 -1.72 5.78
CA ALA A 13 7.74 -2.63 4.74
C ALA A 13 8.94 -2.01 4.03
N THR A 14 10.06 -2.74 3.98
CA THR A 14 11.24 -2.31 3.24
C THR A 14 10.84 -2.02 1.79
N LYS A 15 11.59 -1.15 1.11
CA LYS A 15 11.32 -0.83 -0.30
C LYS A 15 11.16 -2.09 -1.14
N THR A 16 12.05 -3.07 -0.96
CA THR A 16 12.01 -4.36 -1.66
C THR A 16 10.73 -5.15 -1.38
N ALA A 17 10.30 -5.24 -0.11
CA ALA A 17 9.06 -5.94 0.23
C ALA A 17 7.83 -5.26 -0.39
N ARG A 18 7.81 -3.93 -0.40
CA ARG A 18 6.73 -3.14 -1.02
C ARG A 18 6.69 -3.34 -2.54
N GLN A 19 7.84 -3.29 -3.21
CA GLN A 19 7.93 -3.53 -4.65
C GLN A 19 7.49 -4.94 -5.03
N ALA A 20 7.90 -5.96 -4.26
CA ALA A 20 7.44 -7.33 -4.47
C ALA A 20 5.92 -7.45 -4.38
N ARG A 21 5.29 -6.76 -3.41
CA ARG A 21 3.83 -6.74 -3.28
C ARG A 21 3.14 -5.99 -4.42
N ILE A 22 3.66 -4.83 -4.82
CA ILE A 22 3.17 -4.07 -5.98
C ILE A 22 3.19 -4.95 -7.23
N THR A 23 4.30 -5.63 -7.51
CA THR A 23 4.40 -6.55 -8.65
C THR A 23 3.40 -7.70 -8.56
N ALA A 24 3.22 -8.30 -7.39
CA ALA A 24 2.24 -9.37 -7.19
C ALA A 24 0.81 -8.91 -7.51
N ILE A 25 0.41 -7.72 -7.07
CA ILE A 25 -0.92 -7.15 -7.35
C ILE A 25 -1.07 -6.87 -8.86
N LEU A 26 -0.12 -6.15 -9.46
CA LEU A 26 -0.19 -5.76 -10.88
C LEU A 26 -0.14 -6.94 -11.85
N THR A 27 0.38 -8.10 -11.41
CA THR A 27 0.38 -9.34 -12.21
C THR A 27 -0.88 -10.18 -12.00
N GLY A 28 -1.57 -10.03 -10.87
CA GLY A 28 -2.77 -10.78 -10.52
C GLY A 28 -4.08 -10.12 -10.99
N GLU A 29 -4.14 -8.79 -11.03
CA GLU A 29 -5.36 -8.05 -11.37
C GLU A 29 -5.09 -6.74 -12.11
N SER A 30 -6.13 -6.22 -12.77
CA SER A 30 -6.05 -4.96 -13.51
C SER A 30 -6.26 -3.75 -12.60
N VAL A 31 -5.18 -3.06 -12.26
CA VAL A 31 -5.25 -1.82 -11.48
C VAL A 31 -5.31 -0.60 -12.39
N ARG A 32 -6.26 0.30 -12.15
CA ARG A 32 -6.56 1.48 -12.98
C ARG A 32 -5.99 2.78 -12.42
N SER A 33 -5.60 2.81 -11.14
CA SER A 33 -5.00 4.00 -10.53
C SER A 33 -4.05 3.69 -9.37
N GLN A 34 -3.18 4.64 -9.04
CA GLN A 34 -2.33 4.54 -7.86
C GLN A 34 -3.14 4.52 -6.55
N ALA A 35 -4.29 5.20 -6.50
CA ALA A 35 -5.16 5.18 -5.32
C ALA A 35 -5.78 3.79 -5.10
N GLU A 36 -6.18 3.13 -6.18
CA GLU A 36 -6.65 1.75 -6.17
C GLU A 36 -5.55 0.77 -5.72
N LEU A 37 -4.34 0.90 -6.27
CA LEU A 37 -3.20 0.11 -5.82
C LEU A 37 -2.89 0.31 -4.32
N ALA A 38 -2.99 1.54 -3.82
CA ALA A 38 -2.80 1.85 -2.41
C ALA A 38 -3.87 1.21 -1.52
N ALA A 39 -5.12 1.15 -1.99
CA ALA A 39 -6.20 0.47 -1.27
C ALA A 39 -5.98 -1.04 -1.19
N LEU A 40 -5.56 -1.68 -2.29
CA LEU A 40 -5.22 -3.11 -2.32
C LEU A 40 -4.03 -3.42 -1.40
N LEU A 41 -2.99 -2.59 -1.43
CA LEU A 41 -1.86 -2.72 -0.50
C LEU A 41 -2.28 -2.56 0.96
N ALA A 42 -3.20 -1.63 1.24
CA ALA A 42 -3.71 -1.42 2.59
C ALA A 42 -4.52 -2.61 3.11
N ASP A 43 -5.30 -3.27 2.25
CA ASP A 43 -6.03 -4.51 2.55
C ASP A 43 -5.05 -5.64 2.96
N ASP A 44 -3.87 -5.67 2.33
CA ASP A 44 -2.77 -6.57 2.68
C ASP A 44 -1.93 -6.14 3.90
N GLY A 45 -2.34 -5.06 4.59
CA GLY A 45 -1.62 -4.49 5.74
C GLY A 45 -0.40 -3.63 5.38
N VAL A 46 -0.17 -3.38 4.09
CA VAL A 46 0.94 -2.55 3.57
C VAL A 46 0.48 -1.11 3.39
N GLN A 47 0.68 -0.30 4.41
CA GLN A 47 0.33 1.13 4.36
C GLN A 47 1.40 1.93 3.62
N VAL A 48 1.00 2.68 2.59
CA VAL A 48 1.90 3.49 1.75
C VAL A 48 1.26 4.85 1.44
N THR A 49 2.08 5.88 1.29
CA THR A 49 1.62 7.18 0.80
C THR A 49 1.60 7.20 -0.72
N GLN A 50 0.78 8.06 -1.31
CA GLN A 50 0.75 8.27 -2.77
C GLN A 50 2.13 8.70 -3.31
N ALA A 51 2.86 9.55 -2.59
CA ALA A 51 4.22 9.95 -2.95
C ALA A 51 5.22 8.77 -2.91
N THR A 52 5.04 7.80 -2.02
CA THR A 52 5.87 6.57 -1.99
C THR A 52 5.55 5.71 -3.20
N LEU A 53 4.26 5.49 -3.45
CA LEU A 53 3.82 4.65 -4.55
C LEU A 53 4.23 5.21 -5.91
N SER A 54 4.11 6.53 -6.11
CA SER A 54 4.56 7.20 -7.33
C SER A 54 6.07 7.09 -7.57
N ARG A 55 6.88 6.77 -6.55
CA ARG A 55 8.33 6.55 -6.69
C ARG A 55 8.70 5.09 -6.93
N ASP A 56 7.85 4.18 -6.48
CA ASP A 56 8.08 2.74 -6.58
C ASP A 56 7.49 2.13 -7.87
N LEU A 57 6.49 2.80 -8.45
CA LEU A 57 6.00 2.60 -9.82
C LEU A 57 6.93 3.23 -10.86
#